data_AF-A0A5K1F9J8-F1
#
_entry.id   AF-A0A5K1F9J8-F1
#
_cell.length_a   1.000
_cell.length_b   1.000
_cell.length_c   1.000
_cell.angle_alpha   90.00
_cell.angle_beta   90.00
_cell.angle_gamma   90.00
#
_symmetry.space_group_name_H-M   'P 1'
#
loop_
_entity.id
_entity.type
_entity.pdbx_description
1 polymer ?
#
loop_
_entity_poly.entity_id
_entity_poly.type
_entity_poly.pdbx_seq_one_letter_code
_entity_poly.pdbx_strand_id
1 'polypeptide(L)'
;IKCHAFYPAILQFKKASGAKKTQSFSTCFVFKIVSQFLESGGHGFTRATNFSQATRGHYLGLFNQGNSRNPANHVFVVEFNTVQQVNLNDTNGNHMCNDVNGANSSFLKYATYYAEFGKKVLDSQTTIQAWIEYDG
;
A
#
# COMPACT_ATOMS: atom_id res chain seq x y z
N ILE A 1 -6.97 -3.22 14.30
CA ILE A 1 -8.22 -2.80 13.62
C ILE A 1 -7.96 -2.86 12.11
N LYS A 2 -8.98 -3.10 11.27
CA LYS A 2 -8.88 -2.93 9.79
C LYS A 2 -9.86 -1.84 9.38
N CYS A 3 -9.42 -0.92 8.53
CA CYS A 3 -10.24 0.22 8.08
C CYS A 3 -9.90 0.52 6.63
N HIS A 4 -10.92 0.86 5.83
CA HIS A 4 -10.75 1.24 4.44
C HIS A 4 -11.68 2.42 4.11
N ALA A 5 -11.21 3.30 3.24
CA ALA A 5 -12.01 4.37 2.66
C ALA A 5 -11.87 4.31 1.13
N PHE A 6 -12.98 4.42 0.40
CA PHE A 6 -13.01 4.32 -1.05
C PHE A 6 -13.58 5.58 -1.68
N TYR A 7 -13.03 5.94 -2.83
CA TYR A 7 -13.72 6.87 -3.73
C TYR A 7 -15.01 6.22 -4.23
N PRO A 8 -16.17 6.90 -4.16
CA PRO A 8 -17.46 6.26 -4.35
C PRO A 8 -17.74 5.82 -5.79
N ALA A 9 -17.05 6.41 -6.79
CA ALA A 9 -17.25 6.05 -8.19
C ALA A 9 -16.27 4.96 -8.64
N ILE A 10 -16.75 4.06 -9.50
CA ILE A 10 -15.92 3.04 -10.13
C ILE A 10 -15.00 3.72 -11.16
N LEU A 11 -13.69 3.59 -10.96
CA LEU A 11 -12.68 4.07 -11.90
C LEU A 11 -12.29 2.95 -12.87
N GLN A 12 -12.49 3.20 -14.16
CA GLN A 12 -12.18 2.25 -15.22
C GLN A 12 -10.74 2.46 -15.73
N PHE A 13 -9.78 1.66 -15.24
CA PHE A 13 -8.37 1.75 -15.67
C PHE A 13 -8.05 0.97 -16.96
N LYS A 14 -9.00 0.19 -17.48
CA LYS A 14 -8.87 -0.55 -18.74
C LYS A 14 -10.21 -0.57 -19.48
N LYS A 15 -10.24 -0.05 -20.72
CA LYS A 15 -11.50 0.17 -21.48
C LYS A 15 -12.08 -1.08 -22.16
N ALA A 16 -11.27 -2.10 -22.46
CA ALA A 16 -11.75 -3.31 -23.16
C ALA A 16 -10.92 -4.57 -22.87
N SER A 17 -11.57 -5.73 -23.03
CA SER A 17 -10.90 -7.02 -23.24
C SER A 17 -9.99 -6.91 -24.46
N GLY A 18 -8.69 -7.18 -24.30
CA GLY A 18 -7.71 -7.08 -25.39
C GLY A 18 -6.98 -5.72 -25.52
N ALA A 19 -7.33 -4.70 -24.73
CA ALA A 19 -6.54 -3.46 -24.72
C ALA A 19 -5.10 -3.76 -24.25
N LYS A 20 -4.12 -3.36 -25.07
CA LYS A 20 -2.67 -3.51 -24.80
C LYS A 20 -2.13 -2.51 -23.78
N LYS A 21 -2.86 -1.41 -23.58
CA LYS A 21 -2.53 -0.31 -22.68
C LYS A 21 -3.61 -0.11 -21.64
N THR A 22 -3.19 0.35 -20.48
CA THR A 22 -4.04 0.78 -19.36
C THR A 22 -4.14 2.31 -19.39
N GLN A 23 -5.08 2.88 -18.62
CA GLN A 23 -5.16 4.33 -18.49
C GLN A 23 -4.14 4.81 -17.47
N SER A 24 -3.35 5.81 -17.84
CA SER A 24 -2.48 6.55 -16.92
C SER A 24 -3.34 7.25 -15.86
N PHE A 25 -2.83 7.31 -14.63
CA PHE A 25 -3.49 8.03 -13.55
C PHE A 25 -2.48 8.65 -12.60
N SER A 26 -2.91 9.69 -11.90
CA SER A 26 -2.19 10.25 -10.77
C SER A 26 -3.13 10.36 -9.57
N THR A 27 -2.57 10.20 -8.37
CA THR A 27 -3.27 10.50 -7.12
C THR A 27 -2.29 11.16 -6.17
N CYS A 28 -2.77 12.14 -5.40
CA CYS A 28 -2.01 12.76 -4.34
C CYS A 28 -2.84 12.78 -3.07
N PHE A 29 -2.17 12.60 -1.94
CA PHE A 29 -2.82 12.57 -0.64
C PHE A 29 -1.83 12.99 0.45
N VAL A 30 -2.41 13.41 1.56
CA VAL A 30 -1.69 13.83 2.75
C VAL A 30 -2.08 12.92 3.89
N PHE A 31 -1.10 12.37 4.60
CA PHE A 31 -1.32 11.49 5.74
C PHE A 31 -0.25 11.70 6.80
N LYS A 32 -0.49 11.14 7.99
CA LYS A 32 0.46 11.12 9.10
C LYS A 32 0.34 9.78 9.81
N ILE A 33 1.47 9.15 10.10
CA ILE A 33 1.53 7.94 10.91
C ILE A 33 1.84 8.36 12.34
N VAL A 34 1.03 7.86 13.29
CA VAL A 34 1.18 8.15 14.72
C VAL A 34 1.11 6.83 15.47
N SER A 35 2.27 6.22 15.71
CA SER A 35 2.36 5.01 16.53
C SER A 35 2.68 5.37 17.98
N GLN A 36 2.00 4.72 18.93
CA GLN A 36 2.34 4.83 20.36
C GLN A 36 3.64 4.09 20.70
N PHE A 37 3.97 3.06 19.92
CA PHE A 37 5.21 2.29 19.99
C PHE A 37 5.77 2.18 18.58
N LEU A 38 7.10 2.27 18.42
CA LEU A 38 7.73 1.85 17.16
C LEU A 38 7.25 0.42 16.85
N GLU A 39 6.99 0.10 15.58
CA GLU A 39 6.51 -1.22 15.08
C GLU A 39 4.98 -1.44 14.99
N SER A 40 4.15 -0.39 14.96
CA SER A 40 2.68 -0.55 14.82
C SER A 40 2.10 0.03 13.52
N GLY A 41 2.11 -0.77 12.45
CA GLY A 41 1.16 -0.63 11.33
C GLY A 41 1.76 -0.59 9.91
N GLY A 42 1.04 -1.15 8.95
CA GLY A 42 1.23 -0.89 7.52
C GLY A 42 0.02 -0.10 7.03
N HIS A 43 0.24 0.99 6.33
CA HIS A 43 -0.82 1.80 5.71
C HIS A 43 -0.62 1.75 4.19
N GLY A 44 -1.69 1.65 3.41
CA GLY A 44 -1.54 1.49 1.96
C GLY A 44 -2.65 2.15 1.18
N PHE A 45 -2.30 2.60 -0.03
CA PHE A 45 -3.26 2.93 -1.06
C PHE A 45 -3.52 1.68 -1.89
N THR A 46 -4.77 1.22 -1.94
CA THR A 46 -5.15 -0.01 -2.63
C THR A 46 -6.21 0.26 -3.70
N ARG A 47 -6.11 -0.46 -4.82
CA ARG A 47 -7.22 -0.71 -5.73
C ARG A 47 -7.69 -2.15 -5.54
N ALA A 48 -8.92 -2.32 -5.07
CA ALA A 48 -9.51 -3.63 -4.87
C ALA A 48 -11.05 -3.55 -4.87
N THR A 49 -11.70 -4.66 -5.21
CA THR A 49 -13.15 -4.75 -5.40
C THR A 49 -13.85 -5.55 -4.30
N ASN A 50 -13.10 -6.28 -3.44
CA ASN A 50 -13.65 -7.13 -2.40
C ASN A 50 -12.64 -7.38 -1.26
N PHE A 51 -13.04 -7.15 -0.01
CA PHE A 51 -12.24 -7.37 1.21
C PHE A 51 -12.92 -8.29 2.24
N SER A 52 -13.95 -9.03 1.82
CA SER A 52 -14.71 -9.93 2.70
C SER A 52 -13.81 -10.95 3.41
N GLN A 53 -12.77 -11.40 2.72
CA GLN A 53 -11.82 -12.40 3.19
C GLN A 53 -10.61 -11.80 3.91
N ALA A 54 -10.56 -10.48 4.09
CA ALA A 54 -9.34 -9.82 4.48
C ALA A 54 -9.12 -9.77 6.00
N THR A 55 -7.89 -10.01 6.44
CA THR A 55 -7.48 -10.06 7.83
C THR A 55 -6.55 -8.91 8.20
N ARG A 56 -6.57 -8.53 9.48
CA ARG A 56 -5.73 -7.47 10.06
C ARG A 56 -4.26 -7.90 10.14
N GLY A 57 -3.39 -6.96 10.48
CA GLY A 57 -1.97 -7.23 10.72
C GLY A 57 -1.19 -7.25 9.42
N HIS A 58 -0.35 -8.26 9.22
CA HIS A 58 0.54 -8.35 8.06
C HIS A 58 -0.15 -8.49 6.71
N TYR A 59 -1.45 -8.81 6.69
CA TYR A 59 -2.24 -8.84 5.47
C TYR A 59 -2.94 -7.51 5.15
N LEU A 60 -2.63 -6.45 5.89
CA LEU A 60 -3.02 -5.06 5.64
C LEU A 60 -4.54 -4.79 5.62
N GLY A 61 -5.35 -5.76 6.06
CA GLY A 61 -6.80 -5.68 5.84
C GLY A 61 -7.20 -5.94 4.38
N LEU A 62 -6.29 -6.45 3.55
CA LEU A 62 -6.49 -6.71 2.12
C LEU A 62 -6.54 -8.20 1.76
N PHE A 63 -5.74 -9.02 2.43
CA PHE A 63 -5.55 -10.45 2.11
C PHE A 63 -5.76 -11.34 3.35
N ASN A 64 -5.54 -12.63 3.18
CA ASN A 64 -5.37 -13.61 4.24
C ASN A 64 -4.35 -14.69 3.81
N GLN A 65 -4.06 -15.64 4.70
CA GLN A 65 -3.08 -16.69 4.44
C GLN A 65 -3.42 -17.57 3.24
N GLY A 66 -4.70 -17.88 3.03
CA GLY A 66 -5.15 -18.76 1.96
C GLY A 66 -5.36 -18.09 0.60
N ASN A 67 -5.48 -16.75 0.55
CA ASN A 67 -5.71 -16.02 -0.68
C ASN A 67 -4.54 -15.11 -1.10
N SER A 68 -3.52 -14.93 -0.26
CA SER A 68 -2.32 -14.18 -0.67
C SER A 68 -1.70 -14.81 -1.92
N ARG A 69 -1.32 -13.98 -2.90
CA ARG A 69 -0.80 -14.36 -4.23
C ARG A 69 -1.83 -14.98 -5.17
N ASN A 70 -3.11 -14.99 -4.83
CA ASN A 70 -4.16 -15.47 -5.74
C ASN A 70 -4.42 -14.43 -6.84
N PRO A 71 -4.17 -14.73 -8.13
CA PRO A 71 -4.41 -13.78 -9.23
C PRO A 71 -5.86 -13.30 -9.35
N ALA A 72 -6.82 -14.07 -8.83
CA ALA A 72 -8.23 -13.73 -8.79
C ALA A 72 -8.57 -12.59 -7.81
N ASN A 73 -7.62 -12.18 -6.96
CA ASN A 73 -7.81 -11.03 -6.07
C ASN A 73 -7.94 -9.73 -6.87
N HIS A 74 -7.23 -9.61 -8.01
CA HIS A 74 -7.20 -8.41 -8.84
C HIS A 74 -6.87 -7.12 -8.07
N VAL A 75 -5.94 -7.22 -7.11
CA VAL A 75 -5.56 -6.15 -6.20
C VAL A 75 -4.15 -5.65 -6.51
N PHE A 76 -4.01 -4.33 -6.57
CA PHE A 76 -2.73 -3.64 -6.58
C PHE A 76 -2.67 -2.65 -5.40
N VAL A 77 -1.54 -2.60 -4.71
CA VAL A 77 -1.35 -1.75 -3.52
C VAL A 77 0.01 -1.08 -3.59
N VAL A 78 0.03 0.20 -3.24
CA VAL A 78 1.25 0.90 -2.82
C VAL A 78 1.18 1.01 -1.29
N GLU A 79 2.09 0.33 -0.61
CA GLU A 79 2.15 0.26 0.85
C GLU A 79 3.26 1.16 1.40
N PHE A 80 2.93 1.83 2.50
CA PHE A 80 3.81 2.53 3.43
C PHE A 80 3.93 1.66 4.69
N ASN A 81 4.92 0.78 4.69
CA ASN A 81 5.14 -0.17 5.76
C ASN A 81 6.02 0.44 6.85
N THR A 82 5.52 0.43 8.10
CA THR A 82 6.28 0.86 9.28
C THR A 82 6.57 -0.29 10.27
N VAL A 83 6.40 -1.55 9.85
CA VAL A 83 6.63 -2.74 10.68
C VAL A 83 7.56 -3.70 9.99
N GLN A 84 8.62 -4.12 10.67
CA GLN A 84 9.50 -5.15 10.15
C GLN A 84 8.78 -6.50 10.12
N GLN A 85 8.59 -7.03 8.92
CA GLN A 85 8.04 -8.36 8.71
C GLN A 85 9.13 -9.39 8.37
N VAL A 86 9.79 -9.91 9.40
CA VAL A 86 10.88 -10.90 9.25
C VAL A 86 10.45 -12.12 8.41
N ASN A 87 9.21 -12.57 8.58
CA ASN A 87 8.64 -13.71 7.83
C ASN A 87 8.34 -13.41 6.35
N LEU A 88 8.46 -12.15 5.92
CA LEU A 88 8.25 -11.69 4.55
C LEU A 88 9.52 -11.06 3.94
N ASN A 89 10.71 -11.35 4.50
CA ASN A 89 12.01 -10.79 4.08
C ASN A 89 12.12 -9.27 4.19
N ASP A 90 11.37 -8.65 5.10
CA ASP A 90 11.54 -7.23 5.43
C ASP A 90 12.66 -7.05 6.47
N THR A 91 13.62 -6.20 6.14
CA THR A 91 14.86 -6.03 6.89
C THR A 91 14.83 -4.88 7.91
N ASN A 92 13.89 -3.93 7.86
CA ASN A 92 13.86 -2.87 8.88
C ASN A 92 12.53 -2.13 9.11
N GLY A 93 11.44 -2.51 8.43
CA GLY A 93 10.12 -1.94 8.72
C GLY A 93 9.98 -0.45 8.38
N ASN A 94 10.74 0.10 7.43
CA ASN A 94 10.51 1.46 6.93
C ASN A 94 10.61 1.47 5.40
N HIS A 95 9.55 0.98 4.76
CA HIS A 95 9.57 0.66 3.34
C HIS A 95 8.35 1.16 2.58
N MET A 96 8.61 1.57 1.34
CA MET A 96 7.62 1.67 0.28
C MET A 96 7.59 0.36 -0.47
N CYS A 97 6.42 -0.23 -0.61
CA CYS A 97 6.26 -1.54 -1.24
C CYS A 97 5.15 -1.55 -2.30
N ASN A 98 5.32 -2.40 -3.31
CA ASN A 98 4.29 -2.70 -4.29
C ASN A 98 3.81 -4.13 -4.12
N ASP A 99 2.55 -4.29 -3.74
CA ASP A 99 1.92 -5.60 -3.54
C ASP A 99 0.96 -5.89 -4.69
N VAL A 100 1.12 -7.06 -5.31
CA VAL A 100 0.25 -7.54 -6.38
C VAL A 100 -0.39 -8.83 -5.90
N ASN A 101 -1.71 -8.77 -5.68
CA ASN A 101 -2.54 -9.91 -5.28
C ASN A 101 -2.15 -10.61 -3.96
N GLY A 102 -1.22 -10.09 -3.17
CA GLY A 102 -0.85 -10.65 -1.87
C GLY A 102 0.11 -9.75 -1.11
N ALA A 103 0.24 -9.97 0.19
CA ALA A 103 1.10 -9.19 1.10
C ALA A 103 2.61 -9.42 0.89
N ASN A 104 2.98 -10.20 -0.14
CA ASN A 104 4.36 -10.43 -0.50
C ASN A 104 4.74 -9.40 -1.55
N SER A 105 5.48 -8.39 -1.13
CA SER A 105 5.87 -7.29 -1.99
C SER A 105 6.73 -7.76 -3.16
N SER A 106 6.35 -7.31 -4.35
CA SER A 106 7.11 -7.50 -5.58
C SER A 106 8.32 -6.55 -5.67
N PHE A 107 8.25 -5.44 -4.95
CA PHE A 107 9.28 -4.42 -4.86
C PHE A 107 9.24 -3.81 -3.47
N LEU A 108 10.42 -3.54 -2.90
CA LEU A 108 10.58 -2.98 -1.56
C LEU A 108 11.75 -1.99 -1.59
N LYS A 109 11.52 -0.76 -1.12
CA LYS A 109 12.54 0.30 -1.08
C LYS A 109 12.44 1.07 0.23
N TYR A 110 13.59 1.39 0.83
CA TYR A 110 13.61 2.23 2.02
C TYR A 110 12.88 3.55 1.78
N ALA A 111 11.95 3.86 2.67
CA ALA A 111 11.09 5.03 2.56
C ALA A 111 11.69 6.20 3.34
N THR A 112 11.92 7.33 2.66
CA THR A 112 12.33 8.56 3.32
C THR A 112 11.76 9.75 2.60
N TYR A 113 11.41 10.80 3.34
CA TYR A 113 10.92 12.06 2.78
C TYR A 113 11.63 13.25 3.42
N TYR A 114 11.49 14.42 2.82
CA TYR A 114 12.04 15.67 3.34
C TYR A 114 10.95 16.45 4.06
N ALA A 115 11.27 16.91 5.26
CA ALA A 115 10.50 17.90 6.02
C ALA A 115 11.38 19.12 6.29
N GLU A 116 10.83 20.19 6.90
CA GLU A 116 11.55 21.44 7.19
C GLU A 116 12.92 21.23 7.86
N PHE A 117 13.06 20.17 8.68
CA PHE A 117 14.28 19.84 9.41
C PHE A 117 15.01 18.62 8.85
N GLY A 118 15.00 18.44 7.53
CA GLY A 118 15.79 17.43 6.83
C GLY A 118 15.05 16.12 6.57
N LYS A 119 15.83 15.05 6.38
CA LYS A 119 15.34 13.73 5.98
C LYS A 119 14.64 13.04 7.15
N LYS A 120 13.45 12.48 6.91
CA LYS A 120 12.61 11.78 7.88
C LYS A 120 12.23 10.40 7.36
N VAL A 121 11.88 9.52 8.29
CA VAL A 121 11.28 8.18 8.05
C VAL A 121 9.76 8.28 8.18
N LEU A 122 9.04 7.28 7.67
CA LEU A 122 7.57 7.31 7.60
C LEU A 122 6.89 7.56 8.96
N ASP A 123 7.32 6.87 10.01
CA ASP A 123 6.77 7.03 11.36
C ASP A 123 7.52 8.11 12.18
N SER A 124 7.71 9.29 11.59
CA SER A 124 8.31 10.43 12.30
C SER A 124 7.27 11.38 12.91
N GLN A 125 5.99 10.99 12.89
CA GLN A 125 4.86 11.77 13.40
C GLN A 125 4.72 13.17 12.78
N THR A 126 5.23 13.36 11.56
CA THR A 126 4.99 14.58 10.79
C THR A 126 4.05 14.28 9.63
N THR A 127 3.47 15.33 9.08
CA THR A 127 2.67 15.24 7.86
C THR A 127 3.53 14.82 6.68
N ILE A 128 3.01 13.89 5.88
CA ILE A 128 3.62 13.39 4.65
C ILE A 128 2.67 13.72 3.50
N GLN A 129 3.19 14.37 2.47
CA GLN A 129 2.52 14.50 1.19
C GLN A 129 3.11 13.46 0.23
N ALA A 130 2.25 12.62 -0.33
CA ALA A 130 2.63 11.60 -1.30
C ALA A 130 1.85 11.77 -2.59
N TRP A 131 2.47 11.37 -3.70
CA TRP A 131 1.83 11.22 -4.98
C TRP A 131 2.22 9.88 -5.60
N ILE A 132 1.29 9.30 -6.34
CA ILE A 132 1.49 8.08 -7.12
C ILE A 132 1.16 8.45 -8.56
N GLU A 133 2.09 8.14 -9.46
CA GLU A 133 1.92 8.30 -10.90
C GLU A 133 2.05 6.93 -11.56
N TYR A 134 1.12 6.63 -12.46
CA TYR A 134 1.12 5.42 -13.26
C TYR A 134 0.98 5.80 -14.73
N ASP A 135 1.87 5.27 -15.56
CA ASP A 135 1.85 5.42 -17.01
C ASP A 135 1.55 4.08 -17.70
N GLY A 136 0.59 4.07 -18.64
CA GLY A 136 -0.08 2.87 -19.14
C GLY A 136 0.03 2.53 -20.63
#